data_AF-A0A1E5PG67-F1
#
_entry.id   AF-A0A1E5PG67-F1
#
_cell.length_a   1.000
_cell.length_b   1.000
_cell.length_c   1.000
_cell.angle_alpha   90.00
_cell.angle_beta   90.00
_cell.angle_gamma   90.00
#
_symmetry.space_group_name_H-M   'P 1'
#
loop_
_entity.id
_entity.type
_entity.pdbx_description
1 polymer ?
#
loop_
_entity_poly.entity_id
_entity_poly.type
_entity_poly.pdbx_seq_one_letter_code
_entity_poly.pdbx_strand_id
1 'polypeptide(L)'
;MSRRHGSGSRGRKWGPPEGSSKEINELALLLRSWLTSTGNTLNSFRQQLTPLHFHAGTVPSLGTLSERFKGKKLDWEFTQTVADVCFHDHTGMTAALFEAEELWKRHCQNPTPVDIDGARAVARSHAHVTRKQQETLKVQHELIDAQNLLLDARQNELELSRYTFTLQKQLIVAQNSLIDSQKAEANSYQLVLLLLQIIHSLTTSMFVFKRDAERSQLSDSEKGSLQYLLDQAATRRDRAIAEKEAAEEEQRAALKGITQAQEEVNALQYELNTLGIQQDETASTRGLLSVPVQGRQVVEQGPSYIEDIDRALSTARRVNQESEELTKRAFAGLQSIEPPQPALSSLVTTGGQVATKILMLRLEGLDREAGTLVADASRKLDVPGLVTLLQQFREAGAPADRRLALRTVCRRRSTREMIELISRCRAAGQHPDVVSALSVMSAHSPAQTLPAIAGSLRAAGLKAEALMFLDEVGHVRNDFIDVLARFEKAGQAKDCGPIYDGACRRGHREILDLFSELKGEARNRLLLAMARRISARSVPATVTEMRARRLQRNADRLLELIGQHRGSWLLPPVLKALRGAKLGREALRTLDAARSRKDGSKDALLLALAHFNMMEDHKRLQR
;
A
#
# COMPACT_ATOMS: atom_id res chain seq x y z
N MET A 1 7.47 -66.49 13.06
CA MET A 1 6.24 -65.87 13.61
C MET A 1 6.64 -64.72 14.53
N SER A 2 6.89 -63.54 13.98
CA SER A 2 7.23 -62.33 14.76
C SER A 2 5.96 -61.50 15.00
N ARG A 3 5.47 -61.49 16.24
CA ARG A 3 4.38 -60.62 16.65
C ARG A 3 4.89 -59.18 16.70
N ARG A 4 4.33 -58.32 15.86
CA ARG A 4 4.46 -56.86 15.93
C ARG A 4 3.89 -56.39 17.28
N HIS A 5 4.75 -55.92 18.17
CA HIS A 5 4.31 -55.11 19.31
C HIS A 5 3.86 -53.75 18.77
N GLY A 6 2.53 -53.58 18.66
CA GLY A 6 1.93 -52.29 18.37
C GLY A 6 2.30 -51.29 19.48
N SER A 7 2.78 -50.12 19.08
CA SER A 7 3.08 -48.96 19.94
C SER A 7 1.79 -48.32 20.48
N GLY A 8 0.98 -49.12 21.18
CA GLY A 8 -0.33 -48.78 21.71
C GLY A 8 -0.26 -48.23 23.13
N SER A 9 0.08 -46.95 23.27
CA SER A 9 -0.73 -45.95 23.98
C SER A 9 0.13 -44.70 24.18
N ARG A 10 -0.30 -43.58 23.57
CA ARG A 10 0.25 -42.25 23.88
C ARG A 10 -0.30 -41.82 25.23
N GLY A 11 0.16 -42.46 26.31
CA GLY A 11 -0.01 -41.94 27.65
C GLY A 11 0.54 -40.52 27.72
N ARG A 12 -0.15 -39.64 28.46
CA ARG A 12 0.32 -38.27 28.70
C ARG A 12 1.76 -38.34 29.23
N LYS A 13 2.71 -37.71 28.53
CA LYS A 13 4.13 -37.70 28.93
C LYS A 13 4.21 -37.23 30.39
N TRP A 14 4.97 -37.96 31.22
CA TRP A 14 5.21 -37.57 32.61
C TRP A 14 5.75 -36.13 32.65
N GLY A 15 5.23 -35.30 33.55
CA GLY A 15 5.84 -33.99 33.83
C GLY A 15 7.25 -34.14 34.39
N PRO A 16 8.06 -33.05 34.44
CA PRO A 16 9.36 -33.08 35.09
C PRO A 16 9.23 -33.56 36.56
N PRO A 17 10.26 -34.19 37.15
CA PRO A 17 10.25 -34.51 38.56
C PRO A 17 10.29 -33.21 39.39
N GLU A 18 9.51 -33.17 40.47
CA GLU A 18 9.19 -32.03 41.34
C GLU A 18 9.47 -32.38 42.82
N GLY A 19 10.42 -33.28 43.07
CA GLY A 19 10.87 -33.71 44.38
C GLY A 19 11.69 -32.67 45.13
N SER A 20 11.83 -32.86 46.44
CA SER A 20 12.50 -31.94 47.37
C SER A 20 14.02 -31.92 47.26
N SER A 21 14.63 -32.94 46.65
CA SER A 21 16.08 -33.11 46.48
C SER A 21 16.40 -33.74 45.13
N LYS A 22 17.67 -33.69 44.72
CA LYS A 22 18.13 -34.36 43.49
C LYS A 22 17.92 -35.88 43.59
N GLU A 23 18.21 -36.45 44.75
CA GLU A 23 18.09 -37.89 45.02
C GLU A 23 16.63 -38.36 44.92
N ILE A 24 15.67 -37.57 45.43
CA ILE A 24 14.23 -37.88 45.28
C ILE A 24 13.77 -37.77 43.83
N ASN A 25 14.33 -36.83 43.06
CA ASN A 25 14.04 -36.73 41.64
C ASN A 25 14.60 -37.93 40.85
N GLU A 26 15.82 -38.36 41.17
CA GLU A 26 16.44 -39.56 40.61
C GLU A 26 15.64 -40.81 40.98
N LEU A 27 15.24 -40.94 42.25
CA LEU A 27 14.39 -42.04 42.72
C LEU A 27 13.02 -42.04 42.01
N ALA A 28 12.38 -40.88 41.85
CA ALA A 28 11.13 -40.78 41.11
C ALA A 28 11.27 -41.18 39.63
N LEU A 29 12.40 -40.86 38.99
CA LEU A 29 12.70 -41.29 37.62
C LEU A 29 12.96 -42.80 37.55
N LEU A 30 13.65 -43.36 38.53
CA LEU A 30 13.88 -44.80 38.66
C LEU A 30 12.55 -45.56 38.79
N LEU A 31 11.66 -45.10 39.67
CA LEU A 31 10.34 -45.71 39.83
C LEU A 31 9.48 -45.63 38.55
N ARG A 32 9.57 -44.53 37.79
CA ARG A 32 8.90 -44.41 36.49
C ARG A 32 9.49 -45.37 35.45
N SER A 33 10.79 -45.62 35.50
CA SER A 33 11.45 -46.54 34.57
C SER A 33 11.00 -47.97 34.81
N TRP A 34 10.81 -48.39 36.07
CA TRP A 34 10.27 -49.70 36.44
C TRP A 34 8.83 -49.89 35.95
N LEU A 35 7.97 -48.88 36.09
CA LEU A 35 6.62 -48.92 35.52
C LEU A 35 6.64 -49.02 33.99
N THR A 36 7.54 -48.29 33.35
CA THR A 36 7.61 -48.25 31.89
C THR A 36 8.18 -49.55 31.33
N SER A 37 9.18 -50.15 31.99
CA SER A 37 9.78 -51.42 31.57
C SER A 37 8.82 -52.61 31.72
N THR A 38 7.95 -52.56 32.73
CA THR A 38 6.88 -53.55 32.94
C THR A 38 5.64 -53.32 32.08
N GLY A 39 5.60 -52.22 31.32
CA GLY A 39 4.47 -51.85 30.48
C GLY A 39 3.23 -51.37 31.27
N ASN A 40 3.38 -51.10 32.56
CA ASN A 40 2.29 -50.68 33.42
C ASN A 40 1.95 -49.20 33.22
N THR A 41 0.68 -48.92 32.92
CA THR A 41 0.15 -47.54 33.00
C THR A 41 -0.16 -47.17 34.44
N LEU A 42 -0.23 -45.87 34.76
CA LEU A 42 -0.59 -45.41 36.12
C LEU A 42 -1.94 -45.95 36.61
N ASN A 43 -2.91 -46.11 35.69
CA ASN A 43 -4.21 -46.71 36.01
C ASN A 43 -4.09 -48.22 36.30
N SER A 44 -3.31 -48.95 35.49
CA SER A 44 -3.05 -50.39 35.69
C SER A 44 -2.33 -50.63 37.02
N PHE A 45 -1.30 -49.82 37.29
CA PHE A 45 -0.57 -49.84 38.56
C PHE A 45 -1.53 -49.64 39.74
N ARG A 46 -2.41 -48.64 39.69
CA ARG A 46 -3.40 -48.40 40.75
C ARG A 46 -4.35 -49.58 40.98
N GLN A 47 -4.75 -50.30 39.93
CA GLN A 47 -5.65 -51.46 40.05
C GLN A 47 -4.98 -52.66 40.73
N GLN A 48 -3.65 -52.76 40.64
CA GLN A 48 -2.86 -53.81 41.28
C GLN A 48 -2.55 -53.51 42.76
N LEU A 49 -2.80 -52.28 43.22
CA LEU A 49 -2.58 -51.89 44.61
C LEU A 49 -3.70 -52.42 45.51
N THR A 50 -3.30 -53.07 46.59
CA THR A 50 -4.19 -53.48 47.67
C THR A 50 -3.98 -52.61 48.91
N PRO A 51 -4.95 -52.52 49.83
CA PRO A 51 -4.78 -51.86 51.12
C PRO A 51 -3.58 -52.35 51.93
N LEU A 52 -3.13 -53.61 51.73
CA LEU A 52 -2.02 -54.21 52.45
C LEU A 52 -0.65 -53.61 52.08
N HIS A 53 -0.54 -52.98 50.90
CA HIS A 53 0.69 -52.31 50.50
C HIS A 53 0.94 -51.01 51.26
N PHE A 54 -0.05 -50.51 52.01
CA PHE A 54 0.05 -49.25 52.74
C PHE A 54 -0.31 -49.43 54.23
N HIS A 55 0.54 -48.94 55.14
CA HIS A 55 0.33 -48.87 56.58
C HIS A 55 -0.95 -48.10 56.94
N ALA A 56 -1.34 -47.13 56.10
CA ALA A 56 -2.60 -46.40 56.24
C ALA A 56 -3.86 -47.24 55.91
N GLY A 57 -3.70 -48.46 55.40
CA GLY A 57 -4.80 -49.36 55.03
C GLY A 57 -5.70 -48.82 53.91
N THR A 58 -5.26 -47.82 53.16
CA THR A 58 -6.03 -47.17 52.10
C THR A 58 -5.17 -46.95 50.86
N VAL A 59 -5.71 -47.30 49.69
CA VAL A 59 -5.01 -47.12 48.40
C VAL A 59 -5.09 -45.65 47.96
N PRO A 60 -3.95 -44.97 47.70
CA PRO A 60 -3.95 -43.58 47.27
C PRO A 60 -4.76 -43.30 45.99
N SER A 61 -5.28 -42.08 45.87
CA SER A 61 -5.96 -41.64 44.65
C SER A 61 -5.01 -41.55 43.45
N LEU A 62 -5.54 -41.62 42.21
CA LEU A 62 -4.71 -41.51 41.00
C LEU A 62 -3.90 -40.20 40.94
N GLY A 63 -4.50 -39.09 41.41
CA GLY A 63 -3.81 -37.80 41.49
C GLY A 63 -2.63 -37.86 42.47
N THR A 64 -2.84 -38.47 43.64
CA THR A 64 -1.80 -38.68 44.66
C THR A 64 -0.67 -39.58 44.14
N LEU A 65 -1.00 -40.67 43.44
CA LEU A 65 0.00 -41.53 42.79
C LEU A 65 0.80 -40.74 41.74
N SER A 66 0.12 -39.95 40.89
CA SER A 66 0.78 -39.10 39.91
C SER A 66 1.72 -38.07 40.55
N GLU A 67 1.36 -37.52 41.71
CA GLU A 67 2.23 -36.60 42.46
C GLU A 67 3.41 -37.33 43.09
N ARG A 68 3.22 -38.51 43.66
CA ARG A 68 4.31 -39.35 44.19
C ARG A 68 5.29 -39.76 43.10
N PHE A 69 4.82 -40.14 41.91
CA PHE A 69 5.70 -40.37 40.76
C PHE A 69 6.36 -39.09 40.25
N LYS A 70 5.91 -37.89 40.62
CA LYS A 70 6.66 -36.64 40.44
C LYS A 70 7.67 -36.39 41.56
N GLY A 71 7.86 -37.28 42.52
CA GLY A 71 8.74 -37.08 43.66
C GLY A 71 8.11 -36.24 44.78
N LYS A 72 6.84 -35.83 44.66
CA LYS A 72 6.14 -35.09 45.73
C LYS A 72 5.68 -36.04 46.81
N LYS A 73 6.12 -35.81 48.05
CA LYS A 73 5.80 -36.66 49.22
C LYS A 73 6.08 -38.14 48.94
N LEU A 74 7.19 -38.40 48.24
CA LEU A 74 7.66 -39.76 48.01
C LEU A 74 8.18 -40.32 49.34
N ASP A 75 7.69 -41.49 49.72
CA ASP A 75 8.11 -42.21 50.93
C ASP A 75 8.69 -43.59 50.55
N TRP A 76 9.48 -44.17 51.46
CA TRP A 76 10.11 -45.47 51.25
C TRP A 76 9.06 -46.59 51.05
N GLU A 77 7.98 -46.53 51.82
CA GLU A 77 6.84 -47.42 51.71
C GLU A 77 6.26 -47.47 50.29
N PHE A 78 6.07 -46.32 49.65
CA PHE A 78 5.63 -46.27 48.26
C PHE A 78 6.66 -46.86 47.30
N THR A 79 7.94 -46.68 47.57
CA THR A 79 9.03 -47.23 46.75
C THR A 79 9.00 -48.77 46.78
N GLN A 80 8.83 -49.35 47.97
CA GLN A 80 8.62 -50.80 48.16
C GLN A 80 7.36 -51.29 47.44
N THR A 81 6.26 -50.58 47.62
CA THR A 81 5.00 -50.89 46.94
C THR A 81 5.15 -50.90 45.41
N VAL A 82 5.91 -49.96 44.83
CA VAL A 82 6.16 -49.92 43.39
C VAL A 82 7.01 -51.13 42.96
N ALA A 83 8.02 -51.50 43.74
CA ALA A 83 8.83 -52.68 43.47
C ALA A 83 8.02 -53.98 43.52
N ASP A 84 7.21 -54.18 44.57
CA ASP A 84 6.35 -55.37 44.74
C ASP A 84 5.42 -55.60 43.54
N VAL A 85 4.90 -54.52 42.97
CA VAL A 85 3.98 -54.58 41.83
C VAL A 85 4.73 -54.75 40.50
N CYS A 86 5.93 -54.17 40.37
CA CYS A 86 6.69 -54.20 39.11
C CYS A 86 7.53 -55.48 38.95
N PHE A 87 7.94 -56.12 40.04
CA PHE A 87 8.81 -57.30 40.01
C PHE A 87 8.11 -58.51 40.62
N HIS A 88 7.89 -59.53 39.81
CA HIS A 88 7.30 -60.80 40.27
C HIS A 88 8.34 -61.81 40.77
N ASP A 89 9.61 -61.57 40.49
CA ASP A 89 10.73 -62.36 41.02
C ASP A 89 11.41 -61.63 42.17
N HIS A 90 11.57 -62.34 43.28
CA HIS A 90 12.21 -61.82 44.49
C HIS A 90 13.65 -61.36 44.19
N THR A 91 14.38 -62.02 43.29
CA THR A 91 15.77 -61.63 43.01
C THR A 91 15.86 -60.26 42.31
N GLY A 92 14.99 -60.02 41.32
CA GLY A 92 14.88 -58.74 40.63
C GLY A 92 14.37 -57.62 41.54
N MET A 93 13.41 -57.94 42.42
CA MET A 93 12.88 -57.00 43.41
C MET A 93 13.95 -56.55 44.41
N THR A 94 14.74 -57.48 44.95
CA THR A 94 15.81 -57.15 45.91
C THR A 94 16.88 -56.27 45.27
N ALA A 95 17.28 -56.56 44.03
CA ALA A 95 18.27 -55.76 43.31
C ALA A 95 17.76 -54.33 43.04
N ALA A 96 16.50 -54.20 42.59
CA ALA A 96 15.86 -52.91 42.35
C ALA A 96 15.71 -52.09 43.65
N LEU A 97 15.33 -52.75 44.75
CA LEU A 97 15.23 -52.09 46.05
C LEU A 97 16.58 -51.66 46.61
N PHE A 98 17.65 -52.41 46.38
CA PHE A 98 18.99 -52.02 46.81
C PHE A 98 19.44 -50.69 46.16
N GLU A 99 19.23 -50.54 44.85
CA GLU A 99 19.53 -49.30 44.12
C GLU A 99 18.69 -48.13 44.63
N ALA A 100 17.39 -48.35 44.84
CA ALA A 100 16.49 -47.33 45.37
C ALA A 100 16.81 -46.95 46.84
N GLU A 101 17.26 -47.92 47.65
CA GLU A 101 17.62 -47.72 49.05
C GLU A 101 18.86 -46.82 49.17
N GLU A 102 19.81 -46.94 48.25
CA GLU A 102 20.98 -46.06 48.22
C GLU A 102 20.58 -44.59 47.97
N LEU A 103 19.68 -44.34 47.00
CA LEU A 103 19.14 -43.00 46.74
C LEU A 103 18.33 -42.47 47.92
N TRP A 104 17.52 -43.33 48.55
CA TRP A 104 16.73 -42.96 49.72
C TRP A 104 17.62 -42.62 50.94
N LYS A 105 18.65 -43.43 51.22
CA LYS A 105 19.63 -43.17 52.29
C LYS A 105 20.36 -41.84 52.08
N ARG A 106 20.81 -41.57 50.86
CA ARG A 106 21.44 -40.28 50.52
C ARG A 106 20.49 -39.11 50.75
N HIS A 107 19.23 -39.24 50.34
CA HIS A 107 18.21 -38.22 50.61
C HIS A 107 18.03 -37.96 52.12
N CYS A 108 17.95 -39.02 52.94
CA CYS A 108 17.77 -38.88 54.38
C CYS A 108 19.00 -38.31 55.10
N GLN A 109 20.22 -38.62 54.62
CA GLN A 109 21.46 -38.24 55.30
C GLN A 109 21.99 -36.87 54.87
N ASN A 110 21.94 -36.56 53.58
CA ASN A 110 22.47 -35.31 53.03
C ASN A 110 21.73 -34.95 51.73
N PRO A 111 20.50 -34.42 51.81
CA PRO A 111 19.71 -34.12 50.63
C PRO A 111 20.39 -33.01 49.81
N THR A 112 20.76 -33.32 48.55
CA THR A 112 21.30 -32.30 47.66
C THR A 112 20.16 -31.36 47.26
N PRO A 113 20.24 -30.06 47.56
CA PRO A 113 19.21 -29.12 47.15
C PRO A 113 19.08 -29.15 45.62
N VAL A 114 17.85 -29.22 45.13
CA VAL A 114 17.58 -29.13 43.69
C VAL A 114 18.07 -27.76 43.23
N ASP A 115 19.14 -27.73 42.42
CA ASP A 115 19.72 -26.50 41.88
C ASP A 115 18.75 -25.88 40.85
N ILE A 116 17.70 -25.24 41.38
CA ILE A 116 16.68 -24.51 40.63
C ILE A 116 17.32 -23.35 39.86
N ASP A 117 18.48 -22.86 40.31
CA ASP A 117 19.16 -21.72 39.71
C ASP A 117 20.05 -22.11 38.52
N GLY A 118 20.70 -23.28 38.56
CA GLY A 118 21.40 -23.86 37.40
C GLY A 118 20.47 -24.18 36.22
N ALA A 119 19.31 -24.78 36.48
CA ALA A 119 18.29 -25.06 35.45
C ALA A 119 17.72 -23.77 34.83
N ARG A 120 17.52 -22.73 35.65
CA ARG A 120 17.13 -21.39 35.16
C ARG A 120 18.23 -20.74 34.33
N ALA A 121 19.50 -20.92 34.67
CA ALA A 121 20.62 -20.39 33.89
C ALA A 121 20.71 -21.02 32.49
N VAL A 122 20.54 -22.35 32.39
CA VAL A 122 20.52 -23.05 31.09
C VAL A 122 19.31 -22.67 30.26
N ALA A 123 18.13 -22.52 30.86
CA ALA A 123 16.92 -22.05 30.18
C ALA A 123 17.07 -20.60 29.66
N ARG A 124 17.71 -19.72 30.43
CA ARG A 124 18.04 -18.36 29.98
C ARG A 124 19.03 -18.36 28.82
N SER A 125 20.04 -19.22 28.86
CA SER A 125 21.02 -19.38 27.77
C SER A 125 20.36 -19.89 26.47
N HIS A 126 19.50 -20.91 26.56
CA HIS A 126 18.74 -21.41 25.40
C HIS A 126 17.78 -20.37 24.83
N ALA A 127 17.08 -19.62 25.69
CA ALA A 127 16.22 -18.52 25.25
C ALA A 127 17.03 -17.44 24.52
N HIS A 128 18.24 -17.13 25.01
CA HIS A 128 19.14 -16.18 24.36
C HIS A 128 19.62 -16.66 22.98
N VAL A 129 20.02 -17.93 22.87
CA VAL A 129 20.45 -18.52 21.57
C VAL A 129 19.29 -18.57 20.58
N THR A 130 18.10 -18.99 21.02
CA THR A 130 16.91 -19.04 20.15
C THR A 130 16.54 -17.65 19.65
N ARG A 131 16.61 -16.63 20.53
CA ARG A 131 16.39 -15.24 20.14
C ARG A 131 17.41 -14.76 19.12
N LYS A 132 18.70 -15.09 19.31
CA LYS A 132 19.75 -14.74 18.34
C LYS A 132 19.55 -15.42 16.99
N GLN A 133 19.14 -16.68 16.96
CA GLN A 133 18.80 -17.38 15.72
C GLN A 133 17.60 -16.75 15.00
N GLN A 134 16.55 -16.35 15.73
CA GLN A 134 15.41 -15.63 15.16
C GLN A 134 15.82 -14.27 14.60
N GLU A 135 16.70 -13.54 15.28
CA GLU A 135 17.28 -12.29 14.78
C GLU A 135 18.07 -12.52 13.48
N THR A 136 18.91 -13.56 13.40
CA THR A 136 19.66 -13.91 12.17
C THR A 136 18.73 -14.29 11.02
N LEU A 137 17.71 -15.11 11.27
CA LEU A 137 16.73 -15.48 10.24
C LEU A 137 15.99 -14.24 9.73
N LYS A 138 15.62 -13.30 10.62
CA LYS A 138 14.97 -12.06 10.19
C LYS A 138 15.86 -11.24 9.26
N VAL A 139 17.14 -11.07 9.61
CA VAL A 139 18.12 -10.37 8.76
C VAL A 139 18.32 -11.07 7.42
N GLN A 140 18.30 -12.40 7.37
CA GLN A 140 18.41 -13.15 6.11
C GLN A 140 17.19 -12.96 5.21
N HIS A 141 15.97 -12.92 5.76
CA HIS A 141 14.77 -12.63 4.96
C HIS A 141 14.81 -11.18 4.43
N GLU A 142 15.18 -10.22 5.29
CA GLU A 142 15.35 -8.81 4.87
C GLU A 142 16.40 -8.67 3.74
N LEU A 143 17.46 -9.49 3.73
CA LEU A 143 18.46 -9.51 2.66
C LEU A 143 17.92 -10.10 1.34
N ILE A 144 17.11 -11.16 1.41
CA ILE A 144 16.48 -11.77 0.23
C ILE A 144 15.48 -10.78 -0.40
N ASP A 145 14.70 -10.10 0.42
CA ASP A 145 13.75 -9.08 -0.04
C ASP A 145 14.48 -7.93 -0.74
N ALA A 146 15.60 -7.45 -0.18
CA ALA A 146 16.44 -6.45 -0.81
C ALA A 146 17.06 -6.93 -2.14
N GLN A 147 17.48 -8.19 -2.24
CA GLN A 147 18.00 -8.76 -3.48
C GLN A 147 16.93 -8.86 -4.57
N ASN A 148 15.72 -9.26 -4.22
CA ASN A 148 14.60 -9.33 -5.17
C ASN A 148 14.24 -7.93 -5.69
N LEU A 149 14.18 -6.92 -4.80
CA LEU A 149 13.96 -5.53 -5.21
C LEU A 149 15.04 -5.02 -6.18
N LEU A 150 16.31 -5.39 -5.98
CA LEU A 150 17.38 -5.05 -6.91
C LEU A 150 17.26 -5.75 -8.26
N LEU A 151 16.80 -7.01 -8.29
CA LEU A 151 16.55 -7.75 -9.53
C LEU A 151 15.39 -7.12 -10.33
N ASP A 152 14.30 -6.75 -9.66
CA ASP A 152 13.16 -6.09 -10.28
C ASP A 152 13.55 -4.71 -10.85
N ALA A 153 14.32 -3.92 -10.08
CA ALA A 153 14.84 -2.64 -10.56
C ALA A 153 15.71 -2.81 -11.82
N ARG A 154 16.58 -3.84 -11.85
CA ARG A 154 17.44 -4.12 -13.00
C ARG A 154 16.66 -4.62 -14.22
N GLN A 155 15.58 -5.38 -14.03
CA GLN A 155 14.70 -5.78 -15.12
C GLN A 155 13.99 -4.56 -15.73
N ASN A 156 13.47 -3.66 -14.88
CA ASN A 156 12.84 -2.42 -15.34
C ASN A 156 13.82 -1.53 -16.12
N GLU A 157 15.08 -1.42 -15.69
CA GLU A 157 16.12 -0.68 -16.40
C GLU A 157 16.43 -1.28 -17.79
N LEU A 158 16.46 -2.61 -17.90
CA LEU A 158 16.65 -3.30 -19.17
C LEU A 158 15.46 -3.10 -20.12
N GLU A 159 14.23 -3.12 -19.60
CA GLU A 159 13.03 -2.84 -20.40
C GLU A 159 13.01 -1.40 -20.91
N LEU A 160 13.35 -0.43 -20.05
CA LEU A 160 13.48 0.97 -20.43
C LEU A 160 14.56 1.13 -21.52
N SER A 161 15.72 0.49 -21.34
CA SER A 161 16.81 0.53 -22.32
C SER A 161 16.44 -0.07 -23.67
N ARG A 162 15.65 -1.15 -23.69
CA ARG A 162 15.13 -1.74 -24.94
C ARG A 162 14.14 -0.81 -25.62
N TYR A 163 13.30 -0.13 -24.83
CA TYR A 163 12.32 0.82 -25.33
C TYR A 163 13.00 2.04 -25.96
N THR A 164 13.97 2.65 -25.27
CA THR A 164 14.74 3.79 -25.80
C THR A 164 15.51 3.43 -27.06
N PHE A 165 16.13 2.25 -27.11
CA PHE A 165 16.79 1.75 -28.33
C PHE A 165 15.81 1.61 -29.51
N THR A 166 14.60 1.14 -29.25
CA THR A 166 13.55 0.99 -30.29
C THR A 166 13.11 2.36 -30.82
N LEU A 167 12.87 3.32 -29.93
CA LEU A 167 12.54 4.70 -30.32
C LEU A 167 13.66 5.37 -31.12
N GLN A 168 14.92 5.18 -30.71
CA GLN A 168 16.08 5.69 -31.46
C GLN A 168 16.16 5.10 -32.86
N LYS A 169 15.90 3.79 -33.01
CA LYS A 169 15.84 3.15 -34.33
C LYS A 169 14.73 3.73 -35.20
N GLN A 170 13.54 3.96 -34.65
CA GLN A 170 12.43 4.59 -35.36
C GLN A 170 12.75 6.02 -35.76
N LEU A 171 13.41 6.79 -34.89
CA LEU A 171 13.83 8.16 -35.18
C LEU A 171 14.80 8.22 -36.37
N ILE A 172 15.76 7.30 -36.43
CA ILE A 172 16.69 7.22 -37.58
C ILE A 172 15.93 6.93 -38.88
N VAL A 173 14.93 6.05 -38.85
CA VAL A 173 14.09 5.75 -40.04
C VAL A 173 13.31 6.98 -40.47
N ALA A 174 12.66 7.69 -39.53
CA ALA A 174 11.91 8.90 -39.83
C ALA A 174 12.81 10.03 -40.37
N GLN A 175 14.01 10.21 -39.81
CA GLN A 175 15.00 11.17 -40.31
C GLN A 175 15.48 10.84 -41.73
N ASN A 176 15.73 9.56 -42.03
CA ASN A 176 16.11 9.16 -43.39
C ASN A 176 14.97 9.41 -44.38
N SER A 177 13.72 9.13 -43.99
CA SER A 177 12.54 9.45 -44.80
C SER A 177 12.39 10.96 -45.07
N LEU A 178 12.70 11.80 -44.08
CA LEU A 178 12.71 13.25 -44.24
C LEU A 178 13.78 13.70 -45.24
N ILE A 179 15.01 13.17 -45.12
CA ILE A 179 16.10 13.46 -46.05
C ILE A 179 15.75 13.05 -47.48
N ASP A 180 15.16 11.86 -47.66
CA ASP A 180 14.77 11.37 -48.99
C ASP A 180 13.63 12.22 -49.58
N SER A 181 12.66 12.64 -48.77
CA SER A 181 11.58 13.54 -49.20
C SER A 181 12.10 14.94 -49.58
N GLN A 182 13.09 15.47 -48.85
CA GLN A 182 13.75 16.75 -49.19
C GLN A 182 14.54 16.66 -50.49
N LYS A 183 15.21 15.53 -50.76
CA LYS A 183 15.90 15.30 -52.03
C LYS A 183 14.90 15.22 -53.19
N ALA A 184 13.78 14.52 -53.00
CA ALA A 184 12.71 14.44 -54.01
C ALA A 184 12.14 15.83 -54.32
N GLU A 185 11.86 16.65 -53.30
CA GLU A 185 11.40 18.03 -53.49
C GLU A 185 12.41 18.87 -54.31
N ALA A 186 13.69 18.83 -53.94
CA ALA A 186 14.73 19.57 -54.63
C ALA A 186 14.86 19.15 -56.10
N ASN A 187 14.79 17.84 -56.37
CA ASN A 187 14.83 17.29 -57.72
C ASN A 187 13.61 17.72 -58.55
N SER A 188 12.40 17.60 -58.00
CA SER A 188 11.16 17.97 -58.70
C SER A 188 11.09 19.48 -58.96
N TYR A 189 11.55 20.33 -58.02
CA TYR A 189 11.61 21.77 -58.23
C TYR A 189 12.57 22.16 -59.37
N GLN A 190 13.77 21.58 -59.41
CA GLN A 190 14.71 21.80 -60.51
C GLN A 190 14.12 21.35 -61.85
N LEU A 191 13.37 20.24 -61.86
CA LEU A 191 12.70 19.73 -63.04
C LEU A 191 11.65 20.71 -63.58
N VAL A 192 10.80 21.25 -62.70
CA VAL A 192 9.75 22.21 -63.06
C VAL A 192 10.37 23.48 -63.67
N LEU A 193 11.46 23.99 -63.10
CA LEU A 193 12.17 25.15 -63.65
C LEU A 193 12.73 24.88 -65.06
N LEU A 194 13.35 23.72 -65.26
CA LEU A 194 13.89 23.33 -66.56
C LEU A 194 12.78 23.15 -67.61
N LEU A 195 11.66 22.53 -67.23
CA LEU A 195 10.51 22.35 -68.13
C LEU A 195 9.84 23.68 -68.48
N LEU A 196 9.73 24.62 -67.54
CA LEU A 196 9.25 25.98 -67.82
C LEU A 196 10.15 26.69 -68.84
N GLN A 197 11.47 26.55 -68.73
CA GLN A 197 12.41 27.12 -69.70
C GLN A 197 12.25 26.49 -71.09
N ILE A 198 12.07 25.16 -71.18
CA ILE A 198 11.79 24.47 -72.45
C ILE A 198 10.46 24.92 -73.06
N ILE A 199 9.40 25.02 -72.26
CA ILE A 199 8.08 25.49 -72.74
C ILE A 199 8.17 26.91 -73.28
N HIS A 200 8.87 27.81 -72.57
CA HIS A 200 9.06 29.19 -73.01
C HIS A 200 9.82 29.27 -74.33
N SER A 201 10.90 28.50 -74.44
CA SER A 201 11.69 28.36 -75.66
C SER A 201 10.84 27.87 -76.84
N LEU A 202 10.12 26.76 -76.68
CA LEU A 202 9.24 26.19 -77.72
C LEU A 202 8.15 27.18 -78.13
N THR A 203 7.54 27.89 -77.16
CA THR A 203 6.50 28.88 -77.43
C THR A 203 7.05 30.05 -78.26
N THR A 204 8.28 30.48 -77.95
CA THR A 204 8.97 31.54 -78.71
C THR A 204 9.29 31.07 -80.13
N SER A 205 9.81 29.84 -80.30
CA SER A 205 10.07 29.27 -81.62
C SER A 205 8.79 29.12 -82.45
N MET A 206 7.70 28.65 -81.85
CA MET A 206 6.38 28.56 -82.51
C MET A 206 5.89 29.93 -82.99
N PHE A 207 6.06 30.98 -82.19
CA PHE A 207 5.69 32.34 -82.58
C PHE A 207 6.52 32.84 -83.77
N VAL A 208 7.83 32.57 -83.78
CA VAL A 208 8.72 32.89 -84.91
C VAL A 208 8.29 32.13 -86.17
N PHE A 209 8.09 30.81 -86.09
CA PHE A 209 7.64 30.01 -87.24
C PHE A 209 6.30 30.47 -87.80
N LYS A 210 5.34 30.80 -86.92
CA LYS A 210 4.03 31.32 -87.34
C LYS A 210 4.17 32.68 -88.05
N ARG A 211 4.99 33.57 -87.50
CA ARG A 211 5.25 34.88 -88.10
C ARG A 211 5.95 34.76 -89.45
N ASP A 212 6.89 33.83 -89.59
CA ASP A 212 7.62 33.61 -90.83
C ASP A 212 6.74 32.96 -91.90
N ALA A 213 5.83 32.07 -91.51
CA ALA A 213 4.79 31.51 -92.38
C ALA A 213 3.80 32.58 -92.88
N GLU A 214 3.44 33.57 -92.05
CA GLU A 214 2.54 34.68 -92.42
C GLU A 214 3.21 35.73 -93.31
N ARG A 215 4.51 35.99 -93.13
CA ARG A 215 5.24 37.07 -93.86
C ARG A 215 5.80 36.66 -95.21
N SER A 216 6.06 35.38 -95.40
CA SER A 216 6.89 34.94 -96.52
C SER A 216 5.99 34.44 -97.66
N GLN A 217 6.25 34.90 -98.89
CA GLN A 217 5.67 34.35 -100.13
C GLN A 217 6.32 33.00 -100.46
N LEU A 218 6.21 32.05 -99.53
CA LEU A 218 6.87 30.75 -99.61
C LEU A 218 6.15 29.86 -100.62
N SER A 219 6.94 28.99 -101.27
CA SER A 219 6.41 27.90 -102.08
C SER A 219 5.57 26.96 -101.20
N ASP A 220 4.61 26.25 -101.81
CA ASP A 220 3.76 25.30 -101.06
C ASP A 220 4.57 24.20 -100.36
N SER A 221 5.75 23.86 -100.90
CA SER A 221 6.69 22.91 -100.28
C SER A 221 7.29 23.46 -98.98
N GLU A 222 7.70 24.73 -98.95
CA GLU A 222 8.27 25.37 -97.76
C GLU A 222 7.19 25.62 -96.70
N LYS A 223 5.97 25.96 -97.12
CA LYS A 223 4.81 26.02 -96.22
C LYS A 223 4.54 24.68 -95.56
N GLY A 224 4.59 23.57 -96.30
CA GLY A 224 4.44 22.22 -95.75
C GLY A 224 5.51 21.88 -94.71
N SER A 225 6.77 22.26 -94.96
CA SER A 225 7.88 22.04 -94.03
C SER A 225 7.74 22.87 -92.74
N LEU A 226 7.37 24.16 -92.86
CA LEU A 226 7.11 25.01 -91.70
C LEU A 226 5.90 24.55 -90.89
N GLN A 227 4.84 24.09 -91.55
CA GLN A 227 3.66 23.54 -90.88
C GLN A 227 4.02 22.29 -90.08
N TYR A 228 4.83 21.39 -90.66
CA TYR A 228 5.34 20.21 -89.97
C TYR A 228 6.18 20.57 -88.74
N LEU A 229 7.10 21.55 -88.85
CA LEU A 229 7.90 22.02 -87.72
C LEU A 229 7.04 22.66 -86.62
N LEU A 230 5.99 23.39 -86.99
CA LEU A 230 5.04 24.00 -86.07
C LEU A 230 4.22 22.94 -85.32
N ASP A 231 3.72 21.92 -86.01
CA ASP A 231 2.99 20.79 -85.41
C ASP A 231 3.91 19.96 -84.50
N GLN A 232 5.17 19.77 -84.88
CA GLN A 232 6.17 19.08 -84.07
C GLN A 232 6.51 19.88 -82.80
N ALA A 233 6.69 21.21 -82.92
CA ALA A 233 6.94 22.08 -81.78
C ALA A 233 5.73 22.14 -80.83
N ALA A 234 4.50 22.16 -81.36
CA ALA A 234 3.26 22.09 -80.58
C ALA A 234 3.18 20.77 -79.79
N THR A 235 3.42 19.64 -80.45
CA THR A 235 3.41 18.31 -79.81
C THR A 235 4.46 18.22 -78.70
N ARG A 236 5.67 18.76 -78.92
CA ARG A 236 6.72 18.80 -77.88
C ARG A 236 6.35 19.71 -76.71
N ARG A 237 5.73 20.86 -76.99
CA ARG A 237 5.25 21.78 -75.96
C ARG A 237 4.20 21.10 -75.09
N ASP A 238 3.22 20.45 -75.70
CA ASP A 238 2.14 19.80 -74.97
C ASP A 238 2.68 18.63 -74.13
N ARG A 239 3.69 17.90 -74.63
CA ARG A 239 4.42 16.89 -73.84
C ARG A 239 5.21 17.48 -72.68
N ALA A 240 5.87 18.62 -72.88
CA ALA A 240 6.60 19.32 -71.82
C ALA A 240 5.64 19.88 -70.75
N ILE A 241 4.45 20.35 -71.14
CA ILE A 241 3.38 20.78 -70.23
C ILE A 241 2.90 19.58 -69.39
N ALA A 242 2.60 18.44 -70.01
CA ALA A 242 2.18 17.23 -69.30
C ALA A 242 3.26 16.74 -68.30
N GLU A 243 4.53 16.75 -68.70
CA GLU A 243 5.63 16.37 -67.80
C GLU A 243 5.79 17.37 -66.64
N LYS A 244 5.55 18.66 -66.90
CA LYS A 244 5.59 19.71 -65.88
C LYS A 244 4.47 19.52 -64.86
N GLU A 245 3.25 19.22 -65.32
CA GLU A 245 2.12 18.93 -64.44
C GLU A 245 2.39 17.70 -63.56
N ALA A 246 2.97 16.63 -64.14
CA ALA A 246 3.39 15.45 -63.38
C ALA A 246 4.47 15.78 -62.33
N ALA A 247 5.45 16.61 -62.68
CA ALA A 247 6.50 17.04 -61.77
C ALA A 247 5.99 17.94 -60.63
N GLU A 248 5.01 18.80 -60.91
CA GLU A 248 4.33 19.60 -59.88
C GLU A 248 3.49 18.72 -58.94
N GLU A 249 2.86 17.67 -59.46
CA GLU A 249 2.14 16.69 -58.62
C GLU A 249 3.11 15.92 -57.71
N GLU A 250 4.25 15.48 -58.25
CA GLU A 250 5.31 14.83 -57.47
C GLU A 250 5.91 15.77 -56.42
N GLN A 251 6.13 17.04 -56.77
CA GLN A 251 6.57 18.05 -55.81
C GLN A 251 5.56 18.21 -54.66
N ARG A 252 4.25 18.25 -54.96
CA ARG A 252 3.20 18.31 -53.93
C ARG A 252 3.19 17.05 -53.06
N ALA A 253 3.46 15.87 -53.63
CA ALA A 253 3.58 14.63 -52.88
C ALA A 253 4.79 14.63 -51.95
N ALA A 254 5.96 15.07 -52.45
CA ALA A 254 7.18 15.21 -51.66
C ALA A 254 7.01 16.18 -50.48
N LEU A 255 6.38 17.34 -50.69
CA LEU A 255 6.07 18.30 -49.63
C LEU A 255 5.18 17.69 -48.52
N LYS A 256 4.17 16.90 -48.91
CA LYS A 256 3.35 16.16 -47.93
C LYS A 256 4.21 15.15 -47.15
N GLY A 257 5.09 14.43 -47.83
CA GLY A 257 6.06 13.50 -47.21
C GLY A 257 6.96 14.20 -46.18
N ILE A 258 7.48 15.39 -46.51
CA ILE A 258 8.28 16.21 -45.59
C ILE A 258 7.48 16.57 -44.34
N THR A 259 6.24 17.05 -44.49
CA THR A 259 5.41 17.42 -43.33
C THR A 259 5.14 16.24 -42.41
N GLN A 260 4.80 15.07 -42.96
CA GLN A 260 4.54 13.86 -42.18
C GLN A 260 5.79 13.34 -41.47
N ALA A 261 6.91 13.22 -42.21
CA ALA A 261 8.16 12.79 -41.62
C ALA A 261 8.65 13.74 -40.52
N GLN A 262 8.45 15.05 -40.69
CA GLN A 262 8.80 16.04 -39.66
C GLN A 262 7.91 15.91 -38.41
N GLU A 263 6.61 15.70 -38.58
CA GLU A 263 5.69 15.46 -37.47
C GLU A 263 6.08 14.21 -36.67
N GLU A 264 6.44 13.11 -37.35
CA GLU A 264 6.91 11.88 -36.72
C GLU A 264 8.26 12.06 -36.00
N VAL A 265 9.22 12.74 -36.63
CA VAL A 265 10.51 13.09 -35.98
C VAL A 265 10.26 13.89 -34.72
N ASN A 266 9.39 14.90 -34.76
CA ASN A 266 9.06 15.73 -33.60
C ASN A 266 8.38 14.90 -32.49
N ALA A 267 7.47 14.00 -32.85
CA ALA A 267 6.78 13.12 -31.90
C ALA A 267 7.76 12.15 -31.21
N LEU A 268 8.62 11.48 -31.97
CA LEU A 268 9.63 10.56 -31.45
C LEU A 268 10.69 11.29 -30.61
N GLN A 269 11.11 12.49 -31.02
CA GLN A 269 12.01 13.33 -30.22
C GLN A 269 11.36 13.79 -28.93
N TYR A 270 10.09 14.17 -28.95
CA TYR A 270 9.35 14.52 -27.73
C TYR A 270 9.31 13.33 -26.77
N GLU A 271 8.99 12.13 -27.27
CA GLU A 271 8.95 10.92 -26.46
C GLU A 271 10.33 10.56 -25.89
N LEU A 272 11.39 10.58 -26.71
CA LEU A 272 12.76 10.40 -26.25
C LEU A 272 13.17 11.42 -25.20
N ASN A 273 12.82 12.70 -25.36
CA ASN A 273 13.11 13.73 -24.37
C ASN A 273 12.33 13.50 -23.07
N THR A 274 11.08 13.04 -23.12
CA THR A 274 10.34 12.68 -21.90
C THR A 274 10.96 11.51 -21.13
N LEU A 275 11.59 10.56 -21.83
CA LEU A 275 12.33 9.46 -21.22
C LEU A 275 13.74 9.89 -20.77
N GLY A 276 14.40 10.75 -21.54
CA GLY A 276 15.75 11.25 -21.31
C GLY A 276 15.85 12.27 -20.17
N ILE A 277 14.82 13.08 -19.93
CA ILE A 277 14.70 13.94 -18.74
C ILE A 277 14.72 13.10 -17.45
N GLN A 278 14.41 11.79 -17.51
CA GLN A 278 14.58 10.88 -16.38
C GLN A 278 16.00 10.29 -16.24
N GLN A 279 16.85 10.38 -17.26
CA GLN A 279 18.22 9.80 -17.26
C GLN A 279 19.34 10.86 -17.15
N ASP A 280 19.09 12.12 -17.52
CA ASP A 280 20.15 13.12 -17.76
C ASP A 280 20.68 13.91 -16.54
N GLU A 281 20.35 13.54 -15.29
CA GLU A 281 21.08 14.09 -14.13
C GLU A 281 22.48 13.47 -13.93
N THR A 282 22.93 12.50 -14.75
CA THR A 282 24.24 11.86 -14.54
C THR A 282 25.22 11.77 -15.72
N ALA A 283 24.92 12.26 -16.94
CA ALA A 283 25.92 12.15 -18.02
C ALA A 283 25.80 13.19 -19.14
N SER A 284 26.25 14.42 -18.88
CA SER A 284 26.46 15.42 -19.93
C SER A 284 27.83 15.25 -20.60
N THR A 285 27.90 14.78 -21.85
CA THR A 285 28.78 15.28 -22.94
C THR A 285 28.79 14.38 -24.19
N ARG A 286 28.40 14.93 -25.37
CA ARG A 286 29.20 14.99 -26.62
C ARG A 286 28.34 15.20 -27.90
N GLY A 287 28.48 16.38 -28.50
CA GLY A 287 29.27 16.61 -29.74
C GLY A 287 28.89 15.95 -31.08
N LEU A 288 28.38 16.81 -31.98
CA LEU A 288 28.64 16.93 -33.44
C LEU A 288 28.02 15.92 -34.42
N LEU A 289 27.41 16.45 -35.49
CA LEU A 289 27.83 16.30 -36.90
C LEU A 289 26.92 17.14 -37.82
N SER A 290 27.49 18.16 -38.47
CA SER A 290 26.85 18.91 -39.57
C SER A 290 27.45 18.48 -40.91
N VAL A 291 26.61 18.05 -41.84
CA VAL A 291 27.01 17.60 -43.19
C VAL A 291 27.00 18.79 -44.16
N PRO A 292 28.06 18.98 -44.99
CA PRO A 292 28.12 20.08 -45.95
C PRO A 292 27.38 19.74 -47.24
N VAL A 293 26.63 20.71 -47.77
CA VAL A 293 25.98 20.65 -49.09
C VAL A 293 26.95 21.17 -50.15
N GLN A 294 27.33 20.31 -51.10
CA GLN A 294 28.17 20.69 -52.24
C GLN A 294 27.31 21.20 -53.41
N GLY A 295 27.66 22.38 -53.91
CA GLY A 295 27.10 22.97 -55.12
C GLY A 295 27.66 22.32 -56.39
N ARG A 296 26.81 22.18 -57.42
CA ARG A 296 27.16 21.59 -58.71
C ARG A 296 27.11 22.62 -59.83
N GLN A 297 28.12 22.54 -60.70
CA GLN A 297 28.45 23.47 -61.78
C GLN A 297 27.47 23.45 -62.95
N VAL A 298 27.29 24.63 -63.55
CA VAL A 298 26.56 24.90 -64.80
C VAL A 298 27.44 24.56 -66.00
N VAL A 299 26.90 23.82 -66.96
CA VAL A 299 27.55 23.48 -68.23
C VAL A 299 26.91 24.33 -69.34
N GLU A 300 27.73 25.09 -70.07
CA GLU A 300 27.38 25.78 -71.31
C GLU A 300 27.46 24.84 -72.51
N GLN A 301 26.47 24.84 -73.42
CA GLN A 301 26.63 24.34 -74.80
C GLN A 301 25.78 25.12 -75.82
N GLY A 302 26.36 25.26 -77.02
CA GLY A 302 25.80 25.86 -78.25
C GLY A 302 25.00 24.88 -79.13
N PRO A 303 24.76 25.19 -80.42
CA PRO A 303 23.46 24.96 -81.06
C PRO A 303 23.32 23.59 -81.75
N SER A 304 22.66 22.64 -81.08
CA SER A 304 21.83 21.57 -81.68
C SER A 304 20.44 21.58 -81.04
N TYR A 305 19.78 22.74 -81.12
CA TYR A 305 18.70 23.14 -80.23
C TYR A 305 17.48 22.20 -80.20
N ILE A 306 17.28 21.36 -81.23
CA ILE A 306 16.10 20.48 -81.35
C ILE A 306 16.35 19.07 -80.80
N GLU A 307 17.52 18.47 -81.06
CA GLU A 307 17.88 17.17 -80.48
C GLU A 307 18.21 17.29 -78.98
N ASP A 308 18.72 18.45 -78.58
CA ASP A 308 19.01 18.78 -77.18
C ASP A 308 17.72 18.86 -76.34
N ILE A 309 16.59 19.27 -76.92
CA ILE A 309 15.29 19.30 -76.23
C ILE A 309 14.76 17.89 -75.97
N ASP A 310 14.84 16.98 -76.94
CA ASP A 310 14.38 15.60 -76.73
C ASP A 310 15.30 14.86 -75.73
N ARG A 311 16.62 15.11 -75.77
CA ARG A 311 17.56 14.62 -74.76
C ARG A 311 17.29 15.22 -73.39
N ALA A 312 17.00 16.52 -73.30
CA ALA A 312 16.63 17.20 -72.05
C ALA A 312 15.32 16.65 -71.47
N LEU A 313 14.29 16.42 -72.29
CA LEU A 313 13.03 15.82 -71.87
C LEU A 313 13.21 14.36 -71.42
N SER A 314 14.08 13.59 -72.07
CA SER A 314 14.42 12.23 -71.62
C SER A 314 15.18 12.21 -70.28
N THR A 315 16.09 13.18 -70.09
CA THR A 315 16.83 13.35 -68.83
C THR A 315 15.90 13.81 -67.72
N ALA A 316 14.99 14.73 -68.03
CA ALA A 316 13.95 15.17 -67.11
C ALA A 316 13.11 13.98 -66.64
N ARG A 317 12.61 13.15 -67.54
CA ARG A 317 11.85 11.94 -67.17
C ARG A 317 12.61 11.00 -66.25
N ARG A 318 13.90 10.78 -66.52
CA ARG A 318 14.73 9.92 -65.66
C ARG A 318 14.87 10.50 -64.25
N VAL A 319 15.09 11.81 -64.13
CA VAL A 319 15.16 12.51 -62.83
C VAL A 319 13.80 12.50 -62.13
N ASN A 320 12.70 12.61 -62.87
CA ASN A 320 11.35 12.54 -62.34
C ASN A 320 11.05 11.13 -61.77
N GLN A 321 11.44 10.07 -62.48
CA GLN A 321 11.34 8.69 -61.99
C GLN A 321 12.21 8.44 -60.74
N GLU A 322 13.43 8.99 -60.70
CA GLU A 322 14.29 8.91 -59.53
C GLU A 322 13.68 9.64 -58.32
N SER A 323 13.03 10.79 -58.55
CA SER A 323 12.26 11.52 -57.53
C SER A 323 11.08 10.69 -57.01
N GLU A 324 10.29 10.09 -57.92
CA GLU A 324 9.17 9.23 -57.58
C GLU A 324 9.60 8.01 -56.75
N GLU A 325 10.75 7.40 -57.08
CA GLU A 325 11.30 6.32 -56.27
C GLU A 325 11.73 6.77 -54.86
N LEU A 326 12.31 7.97 -54.73
CA LEU A 326 12.68 8.54 -53.43
C LEU A 326 11.44 8.80 -52.57
N THR A 327 10.40 9.38 -53.15
CA THR A 327 9.12 9.61 -52.47
C THR A 327 8.49 8.28 -52.03
N LYS A 328 8.48 7.26 -52.90
CA LYS A 328 7.99 5.91 -52.53
C LYS A 328 8.80 5.27 -51.40
N ARG A 329 10.13 5.40 -51.41
CA ARG A 329 10.99 4.90 -50.34
C ARG A 329 10.74 5.62 -49.02
N ALA A 330 10.56 6.94 -49.05
CA ALA A 330 10.21 7.73 -47.88
C ALA A 330 8.89 7.26 -47.27
N PHE A 331 7.82 7.16 -48.07
CA PHE A 331 6.53 6.67 -47.58
C PHE A 331 6.58 5.23 -47.06
N ALA A 332 7.32 4.33 -47.74
CA ALA A 332 7.51 2.96 -47.25
C ALA A 332 8.26 2.93 -45.90
N GLY A 333 9.22 3.84 -45.71
CA GLY A 333 9.91 4.05 -44.43
C GLY A 333 8.94 4.43 -43.31
N LEU A 334 8.09 5.43 -43.53
CA LEU A 334 7.09 5.87 -42.55
C LEU A 334 6.06 4.76 -42.23
N GLN A 335 5.60 4.02 -43.25
CA GLN A 335 4.67 2.91 -43.06
C GLN A 335 5.28 1.72 -42.30
N SER A 336 6.61 1.57 -42.34
CA SER A 336 7.32 0.53 -41.58
C SER A 336 7.54 0.89 -40.11
N ILE A 337 7.28 2.14 -39.71
CA ILE A 337 7.28 2.56 -38.32
C ILE A 337 6.00 1.99 -37.70
N GLU A 338 6.15 0.80 -37.10
CA GLU A 338 5.09 0.20 -36.30
C GLU A 338 4.73 1.21 -35.21
N PRO A 339 3.44 1.61 -35.07
CA PRO A 339 3.04 2.57 -34.06
C PRO A 339 3.54 2.03 -32.73
N PRO A 340 4.21 2.86 -31.90
CA PRO A 340 4.79 2.40 -30.65
C PRO A 340 3.70 1.62 -29.95
N GLN A 341 3.90 0.30 -29.81
CA GLN A 341 2.90 -0.53 -29.16
C GLN A 341 2.63 0.16 -27.83
N PRO A 342 1.35 0.29 -27.42
CA PRO A 342 1.00 1.01 -26.21
C PRO A 342 1.44 0.21 -24.97
N ALA A 343 2.66 -0.33 -24.90
CA ALA A 343 3.20 -0.98 -23.72
C ALA A 343 3.11 -0.05 -22.51
N LEU A 344 3.24 1.27 -22.70
CA LEU A 344 3.11 2.25 -21.61
C LEU A 344 1.67 2.74 -21.36
N SER A 345 0.80 2.76 -22.38
CA SER A 345 -0.60 3.22 -22.24
C SER A 345 -1.59 2.08 -21.94
N SER A 346 -1.24 0.83 -22.25
CA SER A 346 -1.99 -0.41 -21.94
C SER A 346 -1.49 -1.12 -20.68
N LEU A 347 -0.48 -0.55 -20.00
CA LEU A 347 -0.37 -0.64 -18.55
C LEU A 347 -1.63 0.01 -17.96
N VAL A 348 -2.73 -0.74 -17.94
CA VAL A 348 -3.75 -0.66 -16.91
C VAL A 348 -2.96 -0.62 -15.63
N THR A 349 -2.76 0.59 -15.11
CA THR A 349 -1.80 0.88 -14.06
C THR A 349 -2.44 0.32 -12.81
N THR A 350 -2.21 -0.98 -12.59
CA THR A 350 -2.68 -1.65 -11.40
C THR A 350 -2.16 -0.84 -10.22
N GLY A 351 -2.95 -0.74 -9.15
CA GLY A 351 -2.53 0.02 -7.96
C GLY A 351 -1.14 -0.40 -7.47
N GLY A 352 -0.71 -1.64 -7.76
CA GLY A 352 0.66 -2.14 -7.57
C GLY A 352 1.73 -1.37 -8.34
N GLN A 353 1.64 -1.30 -9.66
CA GLN A 353 2.66 -0.65 -10.50
C GLN A 353 2.83 0.83 -10.16
N VAL A 354 1.72 1.51 -9.85
CA VAL A 354 1.74 2.90 -9.43
C VAL A 354 2.40 3.05 -8.06
N ALA A 355 2.11 2.16 -7.11
CA ALA A 355 2.78 2.15 -5.81
C ALA A 355 4.29 1.97 -5.96
N THR A 356 4.73 1.00 -6.77
CA THR A 356 6.17 0.74 -7.02
C THR A 356 6.85 1.97 -7.59
N LYS A 357 6.26 2.63 -8.59
CA LYS A 357 6.81 3.87 -9.17
C LYS A 357 6.91 4.99 -8.13
N ILE A 358 5.89 5.17 -7.29
CA ILE A 358 5.89 6.17 -6.21
C ILE A 358 7.00 5.88 -5.21
N LEU A 359 7.21 4.62 -4.83
CA LEU A 359 8.25 4.23 -3.89
C LEU A 359 9.65 4.42 -4.49
N MET A 360 9.85 4.13 -5.77
CA MET A 360 11.11 4.42 -6.47
C MET A 360 11.45 5.91 -6.45
N LEU A 361 10.49 6.78 -6.78
CA LEU A 361 10.69 8.24 -6.72
C LEU A 361 11.06 8.72 -5.30
N ARG A 362 10.50 8.09 -4.24
CA ARG A 362 10.88 8.40 -2.85
C ARG A 362 12.31 7.99 -2.54
N LEU A 363 12.75 6.83 -3.02
CA LEU A 363 14.13 6.35 -2.84
C LEU A 363 15.14 7.25 -3.56
N GLU A 364 14.75 7.84 -4.69
CA GLU A 364 15.55 8.80 -5.45
C GLU A 364 15.53 10.22 -4.85
N GLY A 365 14.78 10.47 -3.78
CA GLY A 365 14.66 11.79 -3.15
C GLY A 365 13.71 12.75 -3.87
N LEU A 366 12.96 12.27 -4.87
CA LEU A 366 11.99 13.04 -5.67
C LEU A 366 10.63 13.14 -4.96
N ASP A 367 10.66 13.65 -3.73
CA ASP A 367 9.51 13.64 -2.82
C ASP A 367 8.28 14.40 -3.35
N ARG A 368 8.51 15.45 -4.12
CA ARG A 368 7.45 16.29 -4.71
C ARG A 368 6.73 15.54 -5.82
N GLU A 369 7.46 14.83 -6.66
CA GLU A 369 6.93 14.07 -7.79
C GLU A 369 6.20 12.81 -7.33
N ALA A 370 6.75 12.12 -6.32
CA ALA A 370 6.03 11.06 -5.64
C ALA A 370 4.68 11.56 -5.10
N GLY A 371 4.68 12.73 -4.44
CA GLY A 371 3.46 13.34 -3.91
C GLY A 371 2.41 13.71 -4.98
N THR A 372 2.85 14.25 -6.13
CA THR A 372 1.94 14.55 -7.26
C THR A 372 1.40 13.27 -7.88
N LEU A 373 2.23 12.24 -8.03
CA LEU A 373 1.83 10.96 -8.57
C LEU A 373 0.82 10.23 -7.67
N VAL A 374 1.01 10.25 -6.34
CA VAL A 374 0.01 9.75 -5.36
C VAL A 374 -1.34 10.44 -5.57
N ALA A 375 -1.34 11.77 -5.70
CA ALA A 375 -2.56 12.54 -5.87
C ALA A 375 -3.25 12.26 -7.22
N ASP A 376 -2.47 12.13 -8.29
CA ASP A 376 -2.97 11.79 -9.63
C ASP A 376 -3.55 10.38 -9.69
N ALA A 377 -2.82 9.40 -9.16
CA ALA A 377 -3.27 8.02 -9.05
C ALA A 377 -4.57 7.93 -8.26
N SER A 378 -4.64 8.62 -7.13
CA SER A 378 -5.82 8.64 -6.26
C SER A 378 -7.07 9.20 -6.96
N ARG A 379 -6.88 10.11 -7.93
CA ARG A 379 -7.94 10.68 -8.75
C ARG A 379 -8.36 9.76 -9.89
N LYS A 380 -7.42 9.06 -10.53
CA LYS A 380 -7.66 8.28 -11.76
C LYS A 380 -8.06 6.83 -11.51
N LEU A 381 -7.53 6.18 -10.47
CA LEU A 381 -7.79 4.76 -10.20
C LEU A 381 -9.25 4.52 -9.83
N ASP A 382 -9.79 3.36 -10.18
CA ASP A 382 -11.09 2.93 -9.66
C ASP A 382 -10.98 2.47 -8.20
N VAL A 383 -12.11 2.18 -7.55
CA VAL A 383 -12.11 1.73 -6.15
C VAL A 383 -11.26 0.46 -5.93
N PRO A 384 -11.33 -0.60 -6.76
CA PRO A 384 -10.40 -1.73 -6.68
C PRO A 384 -8.92 -1.35 -6.76
N GLY A 385 -8.56 -0.48 -7.73
CA GLY A 385 -7.20 0.02 -7.90
C GLY A 385 -6.71 0.79 -6.68
N LEU A 386 -7.58 1.60 -6.06
CA LEU A 386 -7.27 2.31 -4.81
C LEU A 386 -7.03 1.37 -3.63
N VAL A 387 -7.84 0.32 -3.46
CA VAL A 387 -7.64 -0.68 -2.40
C VAL A 387 -6.28 -1.37 -2.55
N THR A 388 -5.89 -1.67 -3.80
CA THR A 388 -4.60 -2.26 -4.13
C THR A 388 -3.46 -1.28 -3.84
N LEU A 389 -3.59 -0.01 -4.25
CA LEU A 389 -2.60 1.04 -3.96
C LEU A 389 -2.38 1.22 -2.45
N LEU A 390 -3.46 1.25 -1.66
CA LEU A 390 -3.39 1.40 -0.19
C LEU A 390 -2.74 0.19 0.48
N GLN A 391 -3.01 -1.02 -0.01
CA GLN A 391 -2.35 -2.25 0.45
C GLN A 391 -0.83 -2.15 0.26
N GLN A 392 -0.41 -1.73 -0.92
CA GLN A 392 0.99 -1.67 -1.31
C GLN A 392 1.76 -0.63 -0.48
N PHE A 393 1.19 0.56 -0.25
CA PHE A 393 1.79 1.52 0.67
C PHE A 393 1.88 1.01 2.11
N ARG A 394 0.97 0.14 2.53
CA ARG A 394 1.03 -0.47 3.87
C ARG A 394 2.15 -1.51 3.95
N GLU A 395 2.27 -2.37 2.95
CA GLU A 395 3.33 -3.39 2.87
C GLU A 395 4.72 -2.76 2.77
N ALA A 396 4.84 -1.65 2.02
CA ALA A 396 6.07 -0.88 1.91
C ALA A 396 6.37 0.01 3.13
N GLY A 397 5.50 0.06 4.15
CA GLY A 397 5.73 0.90 5.33
C GLY A 397 5.69 2.42 5.02
N ALA A 398 4.87 2.85 4.06
CA ALA A 398 4.73 4.25 3.61
C ALA A 398 3.42 4.91 4.11
N PRO A 399 3.28 5.20 5.43
CA PRO A 399 2.03 5.73 5.99
C PRO A 399 1.70 7.16 5.53
N ALA A 400 2.70 7.94 5.10
CA ALA A 400 2.52 9.29 4.60
C ALA A 400 1.78 9.31 3.25
N ASP A 401 2.25 8.51 2.29
CA ASP A 401 1.62 8.38 0.96
C ASP A 401 0.22 7.78 1.06
N ARG A 402 0.05 6.79 1.95
CA ARG A 402 -1.27 6.22 2.26
C ARG A 402 -2.27 7.27 2.77
N ARG A 403 -1.84 8.14 3.70
CA ARG A 403 -2.68 9.24 4.21
C ARG A 403 -2.94 10.28 3.12
N LEU A 404 -1.95 10.59 2.29
CA LEU A 404 -2.10 11.53 1.18
C LEU A 404 -3.10 11.02 0.14
N ALA A 405 -3.05 9.72 -0.19
CA ALA A 405 -3.99 9.06 -1.07
C ALA A 405 -5.42 9.19 -0.52
N LEU A 406 -5.67 8.74 0.72
CA LEU A 406 -6.98 8.83 1.36
C LEU A 406 -7.50 10.27 1.43
N ARG A 407 -6.63 11.25 1.74
CA ARG A 407 -6.98 12.69 1.74
C ARG A 407 -7.41 13.18 0.37
N THR A 408 -6.75 12.72 -0.69
CA THR A 408 -7.07 13.10 -2.06
C THR A 408 -8.41 12.50 -2.49
N VAL A 409 -8.64 11.21 -2.20
CA VAL A 409 -9.90 10.53 -2.50
C VAL A 409 -11.07 11.20 -1.77
N CYS A 410 -10.96 11.42 -0.45
CA CYS A 410 -12.03 12.03 0.35
C CYS A 410 -12.42 13.44 -0.10
N ARG A 411 -11.50 14.20 -0.71
CA ARG A 411 -11.76 15.57 -1.17
C ARG A 411 -12.41 15.63 -2.55
N ARG A 412 -12.24 14.60 -3.37
CA ARG A 412 -12.59 14.65 -4.80
C ARG A 412 -13.68 13.67 -5.19
N ARG A 413 -13.88 12.60 -4.41
CA ARG A 413 -14.86 11.55 -4.74
C ARG A 413 -16.20 11.77 -4.06
N SER A 414 -17.21 11.16 -4.65
CA SER A 414 -18.56 11.17 -4.10
C SER A 414 -18.64 10.36 -2.80
N THR A 415 -19.63 10.67 -1.96
CA THR A 415 -19.94 9.88 -0.75
C THR A 415 -20.17 8.39 -1.08
N ARG A 416 -20.77 8.10 -2.24
CA ARG A 416 -21.03 6.73 -2.70
C ARG A 416 -19.73 5.95 -2.94
N GLU A 417 -18.79 6.53 -3.69
CA GLU A 417 -17.48 5.92 -3.94
C GLU A 417 -16.68 5.74 -2.64
N MET A 418 -16.77 6.70 -1.71
CA MET A 418 -16.13 6.58 -0.40
C MET A 418 -16.67 5.41 0.43
N ILE A 419 -17.99 5.20 0.41
CA ILE A 419 -18.62 4.07 1.10
C ILE A 419 -18.23 2.75 0.45
N GLU A 420 -18.16 2.70 -0.89
CA GLU A 420 -17.67 1.53 -1.60
C GLU A 420 -16.22 1.22 -1.22
N LEU A 421 -15.34 2.23 -1.19
CA LEU A 421 -13.95 2.09 -0.77
C LEU A 421 -13.85 1.52 0.65
N ILE A 422 -14.60 2.07 1.60
CA ILE A 422 -14.64 1.58 2.99
C ILE A 422 -15.11 0.13 3.04
N SER A 423 -16.17 -0.21 2.31
CA SER A 423 -16.71 -1.58 2.26
C SER A 423 -15.68 -2.57 1.72
N ARG A 424 -14.94 -2.19 0.66
CA ARG A 424 -13.91 -3.05 0.07
C ARG A 424 -12.67 -3.17 0.96
N CYS A 425 -12.19 -2.07 1.56
CA CYS A 425 -11.11 -2.12 2.55
C CYS A 425 -11.48 -3.03 3.72
N ARG A 426 -12.72 -2.96 4.22
CA ARG A 426 -13.22 -3.87 5.27
C ARG A 426 -13.22 -5.32 4.82
N ALA A 427 -13.72 -5.61 3.62
CA ALA A 427 -13.73 -6.96 3.07
C ALA A 427 -12.31 -7.54 2.89
N ALA A 428 -11.34 -6.69 2.58
CA ALA A 428 -9.92 -7.04 2.47
C ALA A 428 -9.18 -7.09 3.83
N GLY A 429 -9.88 -6.96 4.97
CA GLY A 429 -9.25 -6.95 6.30
C GLY A 429 -8.39 -5.71 6.60
N GLN A 430 -8.52 -4.64 5.81
CA GLN A 430 -7.76 -3.40 5.92
C GLN A 430 -8.36 -2.42 6.93
N HIS A 431 -8.57 -2.88 8.18
CA HIS A 431 -9.18 -2.05 9.23
C HIS A 431 -8.47 -0.70 9.50
N PRO A 432 -7.13 -0.60 9.50
CA PRO A 432 -6.45 0.68 9.68
C PRO A 432 -6.78 1.71 8.59
N ASP A 433 -7.04 1.24 7.37
CA ASP A 433 -7.35 2.08 6.22
C ASP A 433 -8.79 2.61 6.28
N VAL A 434 -9.72 1.78 6.78
CA VAL A 434 -11.08 2.22 7.12
C VAL A 434 -11.07 3.33 8.16
N VAL A 435 -10.36 3.16 9.28
CA VAL A 435 -10.30 4.19 10.34
C VAL A 435 -9.67 5.48 9.80
N SER A 436 -8.62 5.37 9.00
CA SER A 436 -7.97 6.52 8.38
C SER A 436 -8.89 7.24 7.39
N ALA A 437 -9.63 6.50 6.56
CA ALA A 437 -10.61 7.07 5.63
C ALA A 437 -11.72 7.82 6.39
N LEU A 438 -12.28 7.21 7.44
CA LEU A 438 -13.32 7.83 8.26
C LEU A 438 -12.84 9.12 8.95
N SER A 439 -11.60 9.14 9.46
CA SER A 439 -11.00 10.32 10.08
C SER A 439 -10.72 11.44 9.08
N VAL A 440 -10.27 11.10 7.88
CA VAL A 440 -10.09 12.08 6.81
C VAL A 440 -11.44 12.64 6.36
N MET A 441 -12.45 11.78 6.18
CA MET A 441 -13.81 12.19 5.82
C MET A 441 -14.42 13.10 6.90
N SER A 442 -14.29 12.74 8.17
CA SER A 442 -14.85 13.51 9.27
C SER A 442 -14.21 14.90 9.37
N ALA A 443 -12.90 15.01 9.14
CA ALA A 443 -12.18 16.28 9.16
C ALA A 443 -12.57 17.20 7.98
N HIS A 444 -12.65 16.66 6.77
CA HIS A 444 -12.70 17.47 5.54
C HIS A 444 -14.10 17.64 4.93
N SER A 445 -15.08 16.83 5.30
CA SER A 445 -16.43 16.96 4.76
C SER A 445 -17.11 18.24 5.27
N PRO A 446 -17.90 18.96 4.45
CA PRO A 446 -18.69 20.09 4.93
C PRO A 446 -19.70 19.63 6.00
N ALA A 447 -19.91 20.42 7.06
CA ALA A 447 -20.81 20.08 8.17
C ALA A 447 -22.23 19.67 7.71
N GLN A 448 -22.71 20.28 6.62
CA GLN A 448 -24.02 20.01 6.04
C GLN A 448 -24.17 18.59 5.46
N THR A 449 -23.05 17.95 5.09
CA THR A 449 -23.04 16.62 4.46
C THR A 449 -22.89 15.48 5.48
N LEU A 450 -22.41 15.77 6.70
CA LEU A 450 -22.12 14.77 7.71
C LEU A 450 -23.33 13.88 8.09
N PRO A 451 -24.56 14.43 8.26
CA PRO A 451 -25.75 13.60 8.53
C PRO A 451 -26.06 12.63 7.39
N ALA A 452 -25.89 13.08 6.14
CA ALA A 452 -26.13 12.25 4.95
C ALA A 452 -25.08 11.13 4.82
N ILE A 453 -23.80 11.42 5.11
CA ILE A 453 -22.73 10.41 5.13
C ILE A 453 -23.01 9.35 6.20
N ALA A 454 -23.36 9.76 7.43
CA ALA A 454 -23.68 8.84 8.52
C ALA A 454 -24.90 7.96 8.18
N GLY A 455 -25.94 8.54 7.58
CA GLY A 455 -27.10 7.82 7.09
C GLY A 455 -26.75 6.81 6.00
N SER A 456 -25.89 7.19 5.05
CA SER A 456 -25.47 6.34 3.93
C SER A 456 -24.61 5.15 4.40
N LEU A 457 -23.71 5.35 5.37
CA LEU A 457 -22.95 4.25 5.99
C LEU A 457 -23.88 3.22 6.65
N ARG A 458 -24.93 3.68 7.35
CA ARG A 458 -25.92 2.78 7.97
C ARG A 458 -26.77 2.04 6.95
N ALA A 459 -27.20 2.72 5.89
CA ALA A 459 -27.96 2.13 4.80
C ALA A 459 -27.16 1.02 4.09
N ALA A 460 -25.83 1.17 4.01
CA ALA A 460 -24.90 0.15 3.52
C ALA A 460 -24.59 -0.98 4.53
N GLY A 461 -25.24 -1.01 5.71
CA GLY A 461 -24.99 -2.02 6.75
C GLY A 461 -23.73 -1.78 7.60
N LEU A 462 -23.02 -0.67 7.40
CA LEU A 462 -21.78 -0.31 8.08
C LEU A 462 -22.06 0.45 9.39
N LYS A 463 -22.84 -0.15 10.30
CA LYS A 463 -23.28 0.49 11.55
C LYS A 463 -22.12 0.85 12.48
N ALA A 464 -21.10 -0.01 12.58
CA ALA A 464 -19.94 0.23 13.43
C ALA A 464 -19.10 1.40 12.90
N GLU A 465 -18.90 1.46 11.58
CA GLU A 465 -18.18 2.53 10.88
C GLU A 465 -18.92 3.86 10.97
N ALA A 466 -20.26 3.85 10.91
CA ALA A 466 -21.06 5.06 11.15
C ALA A 466 -20.85 5.60 12.58
N LEU A 467 -20.77 4.73 13.58
CA LEU A 467 -20.47 5.15 14.96
C LEU A 467 -19.04 5.68 15.10
N MET A 468 -18.05 5.00 14.51
CA MET A 468 -16.65 5.47 14.48
C MET A 468 -16.52 6.82 13.76
N PHE A 469 -17.21 7.00 12.64
CA PHE A 469 -17.24 8.25 11.89
C PHE A 469 -17.79 9.40 12.75
N LEU A 470 -18.92 9.19 13.43
CA LEU A 470 -19.54 10.21 14.29
C LEU A 470 -18.66 10.53 15.50
N ASP A 471 -18.03 9.52 16.09
CA ASP A 471 -17.04 9.70 17.17
C ASP A 471 -15.84 10.52 16.68
N GLU A 472 -15.36 10.28 15.46
CA GLU A 472 -14.25 11.02 14.88
C GLU A 472 -14.65 12.45 14.49
N VAL A 473 -15.85 12.68 13.96
CA VAL A 473 -16.43 14.02 13.74
C VAL A 473 -16.39 14.83 15.05
N GLY A 474 -16.82 14.22 16.15
CA GLY A 474 -16.76 14.83 17.48
C GLY A 474 -15.34 15.16 17.92
N HIS A 475 -14.35 14.35 17.55
CA HIS A 475 -12.96 14.57 17.93
C HIS A 475 -12.27 15.68 17.14
N VAL A 476 -12.38 15.70 15.79
CA VAL A 476 -11.54 16.54 14.92
C VAL A 476 -12.16 17.88 14.48
N ARG A 477 -13.47 18.10 14.62
CA ARG A 477 -14.15 19.29 14.04
C ARG A 477 -14.16 20.52 14.94
N ASN A 478 -13.59 21.63 14.50
CA ASN A 478 -13.64 22.87 15.28
C ASN A 478 -15.03 23.54 15.30
N ASP A 479 -15.85 23.33 14.26
CA ASP A 479 -17.23 23.85 14.13
C ASP A 479 -18.27 22.92 14.79
N PHE A 480 -17.97 22.46 16.01
CA PHE A 480 -18.74 21.44 16.71
C PHE A 480 -20.23 21.78 16.88
N ILE A 481 -20.55 23.04 17.22
CA ILE A 481 -21.93 23.50 17.44
C ILE A 481 -22.75 23.46 16.15
N ASP A 482 -22.16 23.94 15.06
CA ASP A 482 -22.79 23.90 13.74
C ASP A 482 -23.07 22.46 13.32
N VAL A 483 -22.11 21.54 13.54
CA VAL A 483 -22.31 20.12 13.26
C VAL A 483 -23.52 19.57 14.03
N LEU A 484 -23.63 19.83 15.34
CA LEU A 484 -24.77 19.37 16.13
C LEU A 484 -26.11 19.91 15.61
N ALA A 485 -26.16 21.21 15.28
CA ALA A 485 -27.36 21.84 14.72
C ALA A 485 -27.77 21.21 13.37
N ARG A 486 -26.80 20.78 12.54
CA ARG A 486 -27.09 20.07 11.28
C ARG A 486 -27.68 18.68 11.52
N PHE A 487 -27.19 17.93 12.51
CA PHE A 487 -27.77 16.63 12.87
C PHE A 487 -29.19 16.76 13.43
N GLU A 488 -29.45 17.77 14.26
CA GLU A 488 -30.80 18.05 14.77
C GLU A 488 -31.76 18.44 13.64
N LYS A 489 -31.34 19.36 12.75
CA LYS A 489 -32.14 19.77 11.58
C LYS A 489 -32.45 18.61 10.64
N ALA A 490 -31.54 17.63 10.53
CA ALA A 490 -31.74 16.42 9.73
C ALA A 490 -32.62 15.35 10.42
N GLY A 491 -33.18 15.62 11.62
CA GLY A 491 -33.96 14.65 12.39
C GLY A 491 -33.13 13.52 12.99
N GLN A 492 -31.79 13.67 13.03
CA GLN A 492 -30.83 12.68 13.49
C GLN A 492 -30.28 13.00 14.88
N ALA A 493 -31.08 13.62 15.75
CA ALA A 493 -30.64 14.03 17.10
C ALA A 493 -30.10 12.87 17.96
N LYS A 494 -30.52 11.62 17.70
CA LYS A 494 -30.01 10.41 18.37
C LYS A 494 -28.54 10.12 18.03
N ASP A 495 -28.06 10.65 16.90
CA ASP A 495 -26.71 10.41 16.38
C ASP A 495 -25.67 11.39 16.97
N CYS A 496 -26.14 12.40 17.69
CA CYS A 496 -25.27 13.32 18.42
C CYS A 496 -24.54 12.62 19.58
N GLY A 497 -25.05 11.51 20.11
CA GLY A 497 -24.43 10.77 21.23
C GLY A 497 -22.94 10.44 20.97
N PRO A 498 -22.64 9.67 19.91
CA PRO A 498 -21.26 9.41 19.50
C PRO A 498 -20.43 10.67 19.21
N ILE A 499 -21.04 11.74 18.68
CA ILE A 499 -20.35 13.02 18.46
C ILE A 499 -19.90 13.65 19.79
N TYR A 500 -20.74 13.63 20.83
CA TYR A 500 -20.34 14.07 22.18
C TYR A 500 -19.25 13.18 22.78
N ASP A 501 -19.36 11.86 22.59
CA ASP A 501 -18.34 10.89 23.05
C ASP A 501 -16.98 11.15 22.37
N GLY A 502 -17.00 11.51 21.09
CA GLY A 502 -15.85 11.94 20.31
C GLY A 502 -15.20 13.23 20.82
N ALA A 503 -16.02 14.24 21.12
CA ALA A 503 -15.54 15.51 21.68
C ALA A 503 -14.79 15.32 22.99
N CYS A 504 -15.15 14.30 23.78
CA CYS A 504 -14.47 13.97 25.03
C CYS A 504 -13.03 13.45 24.85
N ARG A 505 -12.59 13.14 23.62
CA ARG A 505 -11.19 12.81 23.29
C ARG A 505 -10.31 14.05 23.10
N ARG A 506 -10.89 15.24 23.01
CA ARG A 506 -10.16 16.51 22.92
C ARG A 506 -9.44 16.83 24.23
N GLY A 507 -8.55 17.82 24.18
CA GLY A 507 -7.93 18.34 25.40
C GLY A 507 -8.99 18.85 26.38
N HIS A 508 -8.79 18.66 27.69
CA HIS A 508 -9.75 19.09 28.71
C HIS A 508 -10.08 20.59 28.63
N ARG A 509 -9.12 21.45 28.24
CA ARG A 509 -9.37 22.88 28.01
C ARG A 509 -10.33 23.12 26.86
N GLU A 510 -10.07 22.50 25.69
CA GLU A 510 -10.92 22.60 24.50
C GLU A 510 -12.35 22.13 24.79
N ILE A 511 -12.52 21.04 25.55
CA ILE A 511 -13.84 20.55 25.96
C ILE A 511 -14.57 21.58 26.80
N LEU A 512 -13.88 22.29 27.71
CA LEU A 512 -14.48 23.30 28.56
C LEU A 512 -14.78 24.60 27.81
N ASP A 513 -14.04 24.91 26.76
CA ASP A 513 -14.36 26.00 25.84
C ASP A 513 -15.67 25.67 25.10
N LEU A 514 -15.77 24.50 24.48
CA LEU A 514 -17.01 23.99 23.86
C LEU A 514 -18.18 23.97 24.85
N PHE A 515 -17.92 23.56 26.08
CA PHE A 515 -18.91 23.48 27.14
C PHE A 515 -19.53 24.86 27.46
N SER A 516 -18.73 25.92 27.43
CA SER A 516 -19.18 27.28 27.71
C SER A 516 -20.13 27.83 26.65
N GLU A 517 -19.93 27.42 25.40
CA GLU A 517 -20.74 27.85 24.25
C GLU A 517 -22.07 27.07 24.15
N LEU A 518 -22.09 25.79 24.53
CA LEU A 518 -23.31 24.96 24.51
C LEU A 518 -24.32 25.42 25.56
N LYS A 519 -25.63 25.30 25.25
CA LYS A 519 -26.74 25.63 26.15
C LYS A 519 -27.72 24.45 26.28
N GLY A 520 -28.54 24.48 27.33
CA GLY A 520 -29.68 23.57 27.50
C GLY A 520 -29.33 22.08 27.43
N GLU A 521 -30.08 21.34 26.62
CA GLU A 521 -29.96 19.88 26.51
C GLU A 521 -28.61 19.44 25.92
N ALA A 522 -28.08 20.16 24.92
CA ALA A 522 -26.79 19.84 24.31
C ALA A 522 -25.64 19.88 25.34
N ARG A 523 -25.68 20.85 26.27
CA ARG A 523 -24.74 20.93 27.39
C ARG A 523 -24.85 19.72 28.31
N ASN A 524 -26.07 19.30 28.65
CA ASN A 524 -26.31 18.13 29.50
C ASN A 524 -25.84 16.82 28.84
N ARG A 525 -26.03 16.69 27.52
CA ARG A 525 -25.53 15.53 26.74
C ARG A 525 -24.00 15.48 26.72
N LEU A 526 -23.32 16.63 26.59
CA LEU A 526 -21.86 16.69 26.70
C LEU A 526 -21.38 16.30 28.12
N LEU A 527 -22.02 16.78 29.20
CA LEU A 527 -21.68 16.34 30.56
C LEU A 527 -21.80 14.83 30.74
N LEU A 528 -22.85 14.24 30.17
CA LEU A 528 -23.09 12.82 30.23
C LEU A 528 -21.99 12.04 29.48
N ALA A 529 -21.60 12.50 28.30
CA ALA A 529 -20.48 11.91 27.54
C ALA A 529 -19.15 12.04 28.30
N MET A 530 -18.89 13.22 28.90
CA MET A 530 -17.70 13.45 29.74
C MET A 530 -17.67 12.46 30.91
N ALA A 531 -18.78 12.30 31.64
CA ALA A 531 -18.86 11.36 32.77
C ALA A 531 -18.53 9.91 32.35
N ARG A 532 -18.96 9.51 31.15
CA ARG A 532 -18.67 8.18 30.59
C ARG A 532 -17.21 8.01 30.20
N ARG A 533 -16.55 9.03 29.62
CA ARG A 533 -15.22 8.87 29.00
C ARG A 533 -14.04 9.49 29.73
N ILE A 534 -14.23 10.50 30.58
CA ILE A 534 -13.13 11.21 31.24
C ILE A 534 -12.21 10.26 32.02
N SER A 535 -10.90 10.36 31.85
CA SER A 535 -9.99 9.51 32.63
C SER A 535 -10.10 9.85 34.12
N ALA A 536 -10.00 8.86 35.02
CA ALA A 536 -10.07 9.11 36.46
C ALA A 536 -9.02 10.14 36.94
N ARG A 537 -7.84 10.16 36.29
CA ARG A 537 -6.76 11.11 36.56
C ARG A 537 -7.10 12.54 36.11
N SER A 538 -7.94 12.70 35.10
CA SER A 538 -8.33 14.00 34.54
C SER A 538 -9.51 14.64 35.27
N VAL A 539 -10.27 13.87 36.06
CA VAL A 539 -11.45 14.37 36.79
C VAL A 539 -11.11 15.55 37.71
N PRO A 540 -10.09 15.49 38.58
CA PRO A 540 -9.80 16.62 39.49
C PRO A 540 -9.44 17.91 38.75
N ALA A 541 -8.58 17.82 37.73
CA ALA A 541 -8.18 18.97 36.93
C ALA A 541 -9.40 19.61 36.22
N THR A 542 -10.27 18.78 35.65
CA THR A 542 -11.47 19.25 34.95
C THR A 542 -12.45 19.93 35.92
N VAL A 543 -12.68 19.36 37.11
CA VAL A 543 -13.56 19.94 38.14
C VAL A 543 -13.02 21.26 38.66
N THR A 544 -11.72 21.34 38.94
CA THR A 544 -11.07 22.58 39.38
C THR A 544 -11.18 23.67 38.31
N GLU A 545 -10.91 23.34 37.05
CA GLU A 545 -11.02 24.29 35.93
C GLU A 545 -12.47 24.75 35.69
N MET A 546 -13.45 23.85 35.74
CA MET A 546 -14.88 24.22 35.68
C MET A 546 -15.24 25.21 36.79
N ARG A 547 -14.75 25.00 38.01
CA ARG A 547 -15.00 25.91 39.14
C ARG A 547 -14.31 27.27 38.96
N ALA A 548 -13.08 27.28 38.46
CA ALA A 548 -12.36 28.52 38.14
C ALA A 548 -13.14 29.36 37.11
N ARG A 549 -13.77 28.70 36.13
CA ARG A 549 -14.64 29.31 35.11
C ARG A 549 -16.06 29.63 35.59
N ARG A 550 -16.33 29.58 36.91
CA ARG A 550 -17.65 29.82 37.53
C ARG A 550 -18.76 28.88 37.02
N LEU A 551 -18.42 27.62 36.72
CA LEU A 551 -19.34 26.56 36.31
C LEU A 551 -19.65 25.58 37.44
N GLN A 552 -19.87 26.07 38.67
CA GLN A 552 -19.98 25.23 39.87
C GLN A 552 -21.10 24.18 39.77
N ARG A 553 -22.30 24.59 39.32
CA ARG A 553 -23.44 23.67 39.13
C ARG A 553 -23.15 22.56 38.13
N ASN A 554 -22.39 22.87 37.08
CA ASN A 554 -22.04 21.89 36.05
C ASN A 554 -20.94 20.93 36.54
N ALA A 555 -19.99 21.41 37.34
CA ALA A 555 -18.99 20.56 37.98
C ALA A 555 -19.66 19.57 38.94
N ASP A 556 -20.62 20.04 39.73
CA ASP A 556 -21.40 19.19 40.63
C ASP A 556 -22.22 18.15 39.86
N ARG A 557 -22.87 18.58 38.77
CA ARG A 557 -23.61 17.67 37.89
C ARG A 557 -22.70 16.63 37.21
N LEU A 558 -21.48 17.00 36.82
CA LEU A 558 -20.50 16.06 36.26
C LEU A 558 -20.15 14.96 37.26
N LEU A 559 -19.86 15.34 38.52
CA LEU A 559 -19.56 14.37 39.58
C LEU A 559 -20.75 13.45 39.87
N GLU A 560 -21.96 14.00 39.88
CA GLU A 560 -23.18 13.21 40.02
C GLU A 560 -23.32 12.18 38.90
N LEU A 561 -23.14 12.61 37.64
CA LEU A 561 -23.19 11.74 36.46
C LEU A 561 -22.07 10.68 36.46
N ILE A 562 -20.87 11.01 36.96
CA ILE A 562 -19.79 10.03 37.12
C ILE A 562 -20.21 8.94 38.10
N GLY A 563 -20.76 9.31 39.26
CA GLY A 563 -21.30 8.35 40.22
C GLY A 563 -22.44 7.51 39.64
N GLN A 564 -23.33 8.15 38.88
CA GLN A 564 -24.48 7.50 38.26
C GLN A 564 -24.13 6.63 37.07
N HIS A 565 -23.02 6.81 36.35
CA HIS A 565 -22.75 6.07 35.11
C HIS A 565 -21.56 5.14 35.19
N ARG A 566 -20.55 5.43 36.02
CA ARG A 566 -19.38 4.57 36.14
C ARG A 566 -19.72 3.34 36.99
N GLY A 567 -19.42 2.16 36.45
CA GLY A 567 -19.55 0.91 37.18
C GLY A 567 -18.65 0.90 38.42
N SER A 568 -18.92 -0.04 39.34
CA SER A 568 -18.20 -0.20 40.61
C SER A 568 -16.68 -0.28 40.47
N TRP A 569 -16.16 -0.74 39.33
CA TRP A 569 -14.73 -0.89 39.07
C TRP A 569 -14.02 0.42 38.69
N LEU A 570 -14.73 1.43 38.16
CA LEU A 570 -14.13 2.71 37.73
C LEU A 570 -14.27 3.83 38.76
N LEU A 571 -15.20 3.70 39.70
CA LEU A 571 -15.42 4.69 40.75
C LEU A 571 -14.22 4.85 41.72
N PRO A 572 -13.57 3.77 42.20
CA PRO A 572 -12.49 3.90 43.18
C PRO A 572 -11.26 4.69 42.68
N PRO A 573 -10.78 4.50 41.43
CA PRO A 573 -9.74 5.36 40.87
C PRO A 573 -10.11 6.85 40.83
N VAL A 574 -11.39 7.19 40.59
CA VAL A 574 -11.86 8.58 40.57
C VAL A 574 -11.84 9.17 41.97
N LEU A 575 -12.36 8.44 42.96
CA LEU A 575 -12.34 8.86 44.37
C LEU A 575 -10.91 9.06 44.88
N LYS A 576 -9.99 8.15 44.51
CA LYS A 576 -8.56 8.27 44.81
C LYS A 576 -7.97 9.56 44.23
N ALA A 577 -8.27 9.85 42.96
CA ALA A 577 -7.75 11.03 42.27
C ALA A 577 -8.29 12.34 42.89
N LEU A 578 -9.59 12.40 43.19
CA LEU A 578 -10.21 13.56 43.86
C LEU A 578 -9.58 13.80 45.24
N ARG A 579 -9.39 12.74 46.03
CA ARG A 579 -8.73 12.85 47.34
C ARG A 579 -7.28 13.30 47.22
N GLY A 580 -6.52 12.74 46.28
CA GLY A 580 -5.14 13.14 46.00
C GLY A 580 -5.01 14.63 45.64
N ALA A 581 -6.02 15.19 44.97
CA ALA A 581 -6.12 16.60 44.66
C ALA A 581 -6.73 17.47 45.80
N LYS A 582 -6.91 16.90 47.01
CA LYS A 582 -7.55 17.56 48.17
C LYS A 582 -9.01 17.98 47.94
N LEU A 583 -9.72 17.31 47.03
CA LEU A 583 -11.14 17.51 46.70
C LEU A 583 -12.04 16.50 47.44
N GLY A 584 -11.99 16.50 48.78
CA GLY A 584 -12.69 15.52 49.62
C GLY A 584 -14.22 15.63 49.56
N ARG A 585 -14.76 16.86 49.49
CA ARG A 585 -16.21 17.10 49.39
C ARG A 585 -16.78 16.59 48.06
N GLU A 586 -15.99 16.69 47.00
CA GLU A 586 -16.31 16.24 45.66
C GLU A 586 -16.34 14.71 45.56
N ALA A 587 -15.39 14.06 46.23
CA ALA A 587 -15.35 12.60 46.34
C ALA A 587 -16.63 12.06 47.01
N LEU A 588 -17.08 12.70 48.10
CA LEU A 588 -18.30 12.32 48.80
C LEU A 588 -19.55 12.52 47.95
N ARG A 589 -19.68 13.66 47.27
CA ARG A 589 -20.80 13.90 46.33
C ARG A 589 -20.88 12.84 45.24
N THR A 590 -19.73 12.45 44.68
CA THR A 590 -19.65 11.38 43.66
C THR A 590 -20.12 10.04 44.22
N LEU A 591 -19.75 9.75 45.48
CA LEU A 591 -20.15 8.53 46.20
C LEU A 591 -21.66 8.50 46.49
N ASP A 592 -22.23 9.62 46.96
CA ASP A 592 -23.67 9.75 47.23
C ASP A 592 -24.51 9.56 45.96
N ALA A 593 -24.04 10.10 44.83
CA ALA A 593 -24.67 9.89 43.54
C ALA A 593 -24.57 8.45 43.03
N ALA A 594 -23.48 7.73 43.34
CA ALA A 594 -23.38 6.31 43.05
C ALA A 594 -24.37 5.48 43.88
N ARG A 595 -24.61 5.89 45.14
CA ARG A 595 -25.54 5.22 46.07
C ARG A 595 -27.00 5.33 45.65
N SER A 596 -27.40 6.42 44.99
CA SER A 596 -28.78 6.62 44.53
C SER A 596 -29.18 5.75 43.32
N ARG A 597 -28.23 5.02 42.72
CA ARG A 597 -28.50 4.13 41.58
C ARG A 597 -29.20 2.85 42.04
N LYS A 598 -30.43 2.62 41.58
CA LYS A 598 -31.28 1.46 41.92
C LYS A 598 -30.61 0.08 41.68
N ASP A 599 -29.64 0.00 40.77
CA ASP A 599 -29.08 -1.26 40.28
C ASP A 599 -27.67 -1.60 40.83
N GLY A 600 -27.12 -0.82 41.76
CA GLY A 600 -25.76 -0.99 42.27
C GLY A 600 -25.70 -1.73 43.62
N SER A 601 -25.13 -2.94 43.63
CA SER A 601 -24.80 -3.72 44.83
C SER A 601 -24.15 -2.83 45.90
N LYS A 602 -24.80 -2.74 47.07
CA LYS A 602 -24.28 -2.11 48.28
C LYS A 602 -22.85 -2.57 48.58
N ASP A 603 -22.50 -3.80 48.21
CA ASP A 603 -21.20 -4.42 48.47
C ASP A 603 -20.08 -3.77 47.69
N ALA A 604 -20.34 -3.29 46.46
CA ALA A 604 -19.33 -2.63 45.65
C ALA A 604 -18.99 -1.22 46.19
N LEU A 605 -20.00 -0.55 46.75
CA LEU A 605 -19.87 0.71 47.48
C LEU A 605 -19.13 0.50 48.82
N LEU A 606 -19.44 -0.57 49.54
CA LEU A 606 -18.75 -0.96 50.78
C LEU A 606 -17.29 -1.35 50.53
N LEU A 607 -16.99 -2.06 49.46
CA LEU A 607 -15.62 -2.38 49.03
C LEU A 607 -14.83 -1.13 48.65
N ALA A 608 -15.44 -0.19 47.91
CA ALA A 608 -14.79 1.09 47.61
C ALA A 608 -14.55 1.94 48.87
N LEU A 609 -15.50 1.95 49.82
CA LEU A 609 -15.33 2.65 51.09
C LEU A 609 -14.24 2.02 51.98
N ALA A 610 -14.20 0.68 52.03
CA ALA A 610 -13.23 -0.09 52.79
C ALA A 610 -11.80 0.02 52.22
N HIS A 611 -11.66 -0.08 50.89
CA HIS A 611 -10.34 -0.06 50.23
C HIS A 611 -9.64 1.31 50.32
N PHE A 612 -10.38 2.38 50.62
CA PHE A 612 -9.85 3.75 50.65
C PHE A 612 -9.79 4.37 52.04
N ASN A 613 -10.00 3.60 53.12
CA ASN A 613 -10.12 4.12 54.49
C ASN A 613 -11.14 5.28 54.60
N MET A 614 -12.16 5.29 53.73
CA MET A 614 -13.17 6.35 53.71
C MET A 614 -14.30 6.10 54.71
N MET A 615 -14.25 4.98 55.44
CA MET A 615 -15.23 4.63 56.47
C MET A 615 -15.26 5.66 57.63
N GLU A 616 -14.12 6.20 58.04
CA GLU A 616 -14.08 7.23 59.10
C GLU A 616 -14.55 8.61 58.62
N ASP A 617 -14.08 9.05 57.45
CA ASP A 617 -14.52 10.32 56.85
C ASP A 617 -16.02 10.30 56.56
N HIS A 618 -16.55 9.19 56.07
CA HIS A 618 -17.98 9.02 55.85
C HIS A 618 -18.79 9.06 57.16
N LYS A 619 -18.30 8.40 58.22
CA LYS A 619 -18.93 8.45 59.56
C LYS A 619 -18.86 9.86 60.19
N ARG A 620 -17.78 10.62 59.96
CA ARG A 620 -17.61 11.99 60.47
C ARG A 620 -18.50 13.01 59.78
N LEU A 621 -18.95 12.75 58.55
CA LEU A 621 -19.83 13.63 57.78
C LEU A 621 -21.31 13.24 57.84
N GLN A 622 -21.62 12.00 58.24
CA GLN A 622 -22.99 11.60 58.60
C GLN A 622 -23.41 12.10 59.99
N ARG A 623 -22.44 12.36 60.87
CA ARG A 623 -22.63 13.10 62.12
C ARG A 623 -22.55 14.59 61.82
#